data_AF-A0A7Z2MSH6-F1
#
_entry.id   AF-A0A7Z2MSH6-F1
#
_cell.length_a   1.000
_cell.length_b   1.000
_cell.length_c   1.000
_cell.angle_alpha   90.00
_cell.angle_beta   90.00
_cell.angle_gamma   90.00
#
_symmetry.space_group_name_H-M   'P 1'
#
loop_
_entity.id
_entity.type
_entity.pdbx_description
1 polymer ?
#
loop_
_entity_poly.entity_id
_entity_poly.type
_entity_poly.pdbx_seq_one_letter_code
_entity_poly.pdbx_strand_id
1 'polypeptide(L)'
;MFSNTKRAVALTLLASAANFVFAAPAPVSDLNSTSSVSKSRSSETEVERLERLLQNRNRVQLQMQEQIDQMSQEISDLRGQLERNSYEMQQMLQRQRELFVELDRIRGEMKSAPVKETKPTETSGKYTPNVDEQTAYQNAVDLILKKRDYTGAIAAFQQFQKDYPDSTYSANSHYWLGQLYFAKKQDKDAVKSFAAVVSYKDSNKRADALLKLGEIAERNNNAAQAKKNYQQVVDEYPGSASAKLAGSKLK
;
A
#
# COMPACT_ATOMS: atom_id res chain seq x y z
N MET A 1 6.41 -55.43 -15.53
CA MET A 1 7.18 -55.37 -16.79
C MET A 1 6.30 -54.72 -17.85
N PHE A 2 6.73 -53.56 -18.35
CA PHE A 2 6.54 -52.95 -19.69
C PHE A 2 5.17 -53.07 -20.38
N SER A 3 4.37 -51.99 -20.41
CA SER A 3 4.33 -50.91 -21.43
C SER A 3 3.63 -51.29 -22.75
N ASN A 4 2.59 -50.53 -23.12
CA ASN A 4 2.47 -49.85 -24.42
C ASN A 4 1.03 -49.38 -24.66
N THR A 5 0.79 -48.07 -24.56
CA THR A 5 -0.35 -47.43 -25.24
C THR A 5 0.19 -46.27 -26.07
N LYS A 6 -0.01 -46.40 -27.37
CA LYS A 6 0.50 -45.54 -28.44
C LYS A 6 -0.15 -44.16 -28.35
N ARG A 7 0.67 -43.12 -28.51
CA ARG A 7 0.26 -41.74 -28.71
C ARG A 7 -0.53 -41.62 -30.01
N ALA A 8 -1.73 -41.04 -29.96
CA ALA A 8 -2.38 -40.42 -31.10
C ALA A 8 -2.46 -38.92 -30.81
N VAL A 9 -1.68 -38.15 -31.57
CA VAL A 9 -1.71 -36.69 -31.59
C VAL A 9 -2.84 -36.29 -32.54
N ALA A 10 -3.92 -35.74 -32.02
CA ALA A 10 -4.94 -35.08 -32.82
C ALA A 10 -4.68 -33.58 -32.80
N LEU A 11 -4.27 -33.03 -33.94
CA LEU A 11 -4.24 -31.59 -34.20
C LEU A 11 -5.67 -31.06 -34.18
N THR A 12 -6.06 -30.36 -33.11
CA THR A 12 -7.28 -29.55 -33.09
C THR A 12 -6.97 -28.15 -33.59
N LEU A 13 -7.59 -27.88 -34.75
CA LEU A 13 -7.68 -26.63 -35.49
C LEU A 13 -7.86 -25.38 -34.61
N LEU A 14 -7.10 -24.34 -34.94
CA LEU A 14 -7.38 -22.94 -34.62
C LEU A 14 -8.76 -22.54 -35.16
N ALA A 15 -9.76 -22.49 -34.29
CA ALA A 15 -11.01 -21.79 -34.56
C ALA A 15 -10.83 -20.31 -34.20
N SER A 16 -10.49 -19.49 -35.20
CA SER A 16 -10.57 -18.03 -35.12
C SER A 16 -11.99 -17.62 -34.73
N ALA A 17 -12.14 -16.96 -33.57
CA ALA A 17 -13.35 -16.24 -33.23
C ALA A 17 -13.51 -15.04 -34.19
N ALA A 18 -14.32 -15.20 -35.22
CA ALA A 18 -14.82 -14.08 -36.01
C ALA A 18 -15.80 -13.28 -35.13
N ASN A 19 -15.36 -12.15 -34.60
CA ASN A 19 -16.26 -11.17 -34.02
C ASN A 19 -17.07 -10.55 -35.16
N PHE A 20 -18.36 -10.88 -35.25
CA PHE A 20 -19.29 -10.17 -36.12
C PHE A 20 -19.48 -8.75 -35.56
N VAL A 21 -18.84 -7.77 -36.18
CA VAL A 21 -19.15 -6.36 -35.97
C VAL A 21 -20.42 -6.07 -36.78
N PHE A 22 -21.55 -5.93 -36.10
CA PHE A 22 -22.71 -5.26 -36.69
C PHE A 22 -22.37 -3.78 -36.85
N ALA A 23 -21.92 -3.40 -38.04
CA ALA A 23 -21.82 -2.00 -38.44
C ALA A 23 -23.24 -1.45 -38.59
N ALA A 24 -23.62 -0.51 -37.72
CA ALA A 24 -24.83 0.28 -37.92
C ALA A 24 -24.74 1.01 -39.27
N PRO A 25 -25.82 1.11 -40.07
CA PRO A 25 -25.80 1.86 -41.32
C PRO A 25 -25.45 3.32 -41.00
N ALA A 26 -24.30 3.76 -41.52
CA ALA A 26 -23.92 5.16 -41.47
C ALA A 26 -24.98 5.97 -42.24
N PRO A 27 -25.45 7.11 -41.70
CA PRO A 27 -26.43 7.94 -42.40
C PRO A 27 -25.79 8.51 -43.67
N VAL A 28 -26.25 8.01 -44.83
CA VAL A 28 -25.91 8.57 -46.14
C VAL A 28 -26.72 9.86 -46.27
N SER A 29 -26.03 11.01 -46.25
CA SER A 29 -26.67 12.30 -46.47
C SER A 29 -26.78 12.54 -47.97
N ASP A 30 -28.01 12.61 -48.48
CA ASP A 30 -28.32 12.93 -49.87
C ASP A 30 -27.85 14.37 -50.21
N LEU A 31 -26.89 14.47 -51.12
CA LEU A 31 -26.40 15.73 -51.69
C LEU A 31 -27.20 16.06 -52.95
N ASN A 32 -28.49 16.40 -52.84
CA ASN A 32 -29.16 17.15 -53.92
C ASN A 32 -30.52 17.76 -53.51
N SER A 33 -30.51 19.00 -53.05
CA SER A 33 -31.61 19.94 -53.35
C SER A 33 -31.16 21.37 -53.06
N THR A 34 -30.96 22.10 -54.14
CA THR A 34 -30.60 23.51 -54.24
C THR A 34 -31.54 24.41 -53.42
N SER A 35 -30.99 25.12 -52.43
CA SER A 35 -31.45 26.45 -52.07
C SER A 35 -30.26 27.31 -51.63
N SER A 36 -29.70 28.00 -52.62
CA SER A 36 -28.84 29.15 -52.47
C SER A 36 -29.54 30.26 -51.69
N VAL A 37 -29.35 30.34 -50.37
CA VAL A 37 -29.41 31.58 -49.57
C VAL A 37 -28.49 31.41 -48.36
N SER A 38 -27.58 32.38 -48.15
CA SER A 38 -26.72 32.60 -46.97
C SER A 38 -25.31 31.94 -46.91
N LYS A 39 -24.50 32.06 -47.97
CA LYS A 39 -23.05 31.76 -47.95
C LYS A 39 -22.18 32.79 -47.18
N SER A 40 -22.72 33.44 -46.16
CA SER A 40 -22.00 34.44 -45.33
C SER A 40 -22.34 34.39 -43.83
N ARG A 41 -23.21 33.47 -43.36
CA ARG A 41 -23.58 33.36 -41.94
C ARG A 41 -23.33 31.97 -41.32
N SER A 42 -22.96 30.96 -42.12
CA SER A 42 -22.68 29.60 -41.63
C SER A 42 -21.22 29.38 -41.22
N SER A 43 -20.28 30.11 -41.83
CA SER A 43 -18.86 30.07 -41.43
C SER A 43 -18.66 30.61 -40.02
N GLU A 44 -19.42 31.62 -39.60
CA GLU A 44 -19.41 32.12 -38.21
C GLU A 44 -19.81 31.03 -37.23
N THR A 45 -20.85 30.24 -37.52
CA THR A 45 -21.31 29.17 -36.62
C THR A 45 -20.35 27.99 -36.52
N GLU A 46 -19.63 27.67 -37.60
CA GLU A 46 -18.66 26.59 -37.62
C GLU A 46 -17.35 27.01 -36.94
N VAL A 47 -16.94 28.27 -37.12
CA VAL A 47 -15.82 28.88 -36.38
C VAL A 47 -16.14 28.95 -34.88
N GLU A 48 -17.34 29.40 -34.48
CA GLU A 48 -17.76 29.37 -33.07
C GLU A 48 -17.74 27.96 -32.47
N ARG A 49 -18.17 26.95 -33.24
CA ARG A 49 -18.15 25.56 -32.79
C ARG A 49 -16.73 25.04 -32.64
N LEU A 50 -15.84 25.37 -33.59
CA LEU A 50 -14.42 25.04 -33.53
C LEU A 50 -13.75 25.74 -32.35
N GLU A 51 -14.06 27.00 -32.10
CA GLU A 51 -13.58 27.76 -30.96
C GLU A 51 -14.03 27.12 -29.65
N ARG A 52 -15.30 26.72 -29.51
CA ARG A 52 -15.78 26.01 -28.31
C ARG A 52 -15.11 24.65 -28.14
N LEU A 53 -14.88 23.90 -29.21
CA LEU A 53 -14.16 22.62 -29.16
C LEU A 53 -12.69 22.81 -28.79
N LEU A 54 -12.03 23.82 -29.35
CA LEU A 54 -10.65 24.18 -29.02
C LEU A 54 -10.53 24.67 -27.58
N GLN A 55 -11.45 25.51 -27.12
CA GLN A 55 -11.53 25.96 -25.73
C GLN A 55 -11.78 24.78 -24.78
N ASN A 56 -12.67 23.85 -25.12
CA ASN A 56 -12.91 22.65 -24.33
C ASN A 56 -11.70 21.73 -24.31
N ARG A 57 -11.04 21.52 -25.46
CA ARG A 57 -9.81 20.73 -25.54
C ARG A 57 -8.70 21.34 -24.69
N ASN A 58 -8.56 22.66 -24.75
CA ASN A 58 -7.56 23.38 -23.97
C ASN A 58 -7.86 23.29 -22.47
N ARG A 59 -9.13 23.43 -22.06
CA ARG A 59 -9.57 23.21 -20.66
C ARG A 59 -9.30 21.79 -20.17
N VAL A 60 -9.64 20.77 -20.96
CA VAL A 60 -9.37 19.37 -20.61
C VAL A 60 -7.87 19.10 -20.53
N GLN A 61 -7.08 19.70 -21.42
CA GLN A 61 -5.62 19.60 -21.39
C GLN A 61 -5.03 20.25 -20.14
N LEU A 62 -5.52 21.42 -19.73
CA LEU A 62 -5.12 22.10 -18.49
C LEU A 62 -5.49 21.27 -17.26
N GLN A 63 -6.71 20.72 -17.22
CA GLN A 63 -7.15 19.85 -16.12
C GLN A 63 -6.30 18.59 -16.02
N MET A 64 -5.92 18.00 -17.17
CA MET A 64 -5.04 16.83 -17.18
C MET A 64 -3.62 17.19 -16.72
N GLN A 65 -3.15 18.40 -17.03
CA GLN A 65 -1.86 18.90 -16.57
C GLN A 65 -1.86 19.10 -15.05
N GLU A 66 -2.89 19.75 -14.50
CA GLU A 66 -3.08 19.91 -13.05
C GLU A 66 -3.14 18.56 -12.34
N GLN A 67 -3.81 17.56 -12.92
CA GLN A 67 -3.86 16.21 -12.36
C GLN A 67 -2.48 15.54 -12.35
N ILE A 68 -1.69 15.68 -13.41
CA ILE A 68 -0.32 15.15 -13.47
C ILE A 68 0.55 15.82 -12.41
N ASP A 69 0.42 17.14 -12.24
CA ASP A 69 1.19 17.90 -11.26
C ASP A 69 0.81 17.48 -9.83
N GLN A 70 -0.48 17.31 -9.54
CA GLN A 70 -0.95 16.80 -8.26
C GLN A 70 -0.44 15.37 -7.99
N MET A 71 -0.53 14.48 -8.98
CA MET A 71 -0.02 13.12 -8.85
C MET A 71 1.49 13.09 -8.62
N SER A 72 2.24 13.94 -9.30
CA SER A 72 3.69 14.08 -9.12
C SER A 72 4.04 14.55 -7.70
N GLN A 73 3.28 15.51 -7.18
CA GLN A 73 3.45 16.02 -5.81
C GLN A 73 3.13 14.95 -4.76
N GLU A 74 2.05 14.18 -4.94
CA GLU A 74 1.71 13.06 -4.07
C GLU A 74 2.79 11.96 -4.09
N ILE A 75 3.32 11.61 -5.26
CA ILE A 75 4.42 10.63 -5.36
C ILE A 75 5.67 11.13 -4.62
N SER A 76 5.98 12.42 -4.73
CA SER A 76 7.11 13.04 -4.02
C SER A 76 6.90 13.00 -2.50
N ASP A 77 5.70 13.34 -2.02
CA ASP A 77 5.39 13.29 -0.59
C ASP A 77 5.41 11.85 -0.05
N LEU A 78 4.82 10.89 -0.77
CA LEU A 78 4.85 9.48 -0.41
C LEU A 78 6.29 8.93 -0.38
N ARG A 79 7.14 9.34 -1.32
CA ARG A 79 8.57 9.00 -1.30
C ARG A 79 9.25 9.60 -0.07
N GLY A 80 8.98 10.86 0.25
CA GLY A 80 9.52 11.51 1.46
C GLY A 80 9.01 10.86 2.75
N GLN A 81 7.77 10.38 2.80
CA GLN A 81 7.23 9.62 3.92
C GLN A 81 7.87 8.24 4.04
N LEU A 82 8.11 7.55 2.92
CA LEU A 82 8.83 6.28 2.89
C LEU A 82 10.28 6.45 3.35
N GLU A 83 10.99 7.47 2.88
CA GLU A 83 12.35 7.78 3.29
C GLU A 83 12.41 8.10 4.79
N ARG A 84 11.50 8.94 5.30
CA ARG A 84 11.37 9.20 6.75
C ARG A 84 11.09 7.94 7.56
N ASN A 85 10.13 7.12 7.13
CA ASN A 85 9.81 5.86 7.80
C ASN A 85 11.00 4.91 7.80
N SER A 86 11.76 4.85 6.69
CA SER A 86 12.96 4.02 6.60
C SER A 86 14.07 4.54 7.52
N TYR A 87 14.23 5.86 7.60
CA TYR A 87 15.21 6.52 8.46
C TYR A 87 14.86 6.35 9.94
N GLU A 88 13.60 6.53 10.33
CA GLU A 88 13.13 6.27 11.69
C GLU A 88 13.35 4.81 12.10
N MET A 89 13.10 3.87 11.18
CA MET A 89 13.40 2.46 11.39
C MET A 89 14.89 2.23 11.61
N GLN A 90 15.74 2.83 10.76
CA GLN A 90 17.19 2.73 10.89
C GLN A 90 17.71 3.35 12.20
N GLN A 91 17.19 4.50 12.61
CA GLN A 91 17.52 5.10 13.90
C GLN A 91 17.07 4.20 15.06
N MET A 92 15.88 3.63 15.00
CA MET A 92 15.39 2.70 16.03
C MET A 92 16.31 1.46 16.12
N LEU A 93 16.67 0.88 14.98
CA LEU A 93 17.62 -0.23 14.85
C LEU A 93 19.02 0.12 15.41
N GLN A 94 19.43 1.38 15.26
CA GLN A 94 20.74 1.84 15.73
C GLN A 94 20.74 2.09 17.24
N ARG A 95 19.71 2.77 17.77
CA ARG A 95 19.53 2.93 19.22
C ARG A 95 19.40 1.59 19.94
N GLN A 96 18.71 0.62 19.35
CA GLN A 96 18.59 -0.71 19.93
C GLN A 96 19.95 -1.43 20.00
N ARG A 97 20.79 -1.27 18.97
CA ARG A 97 22.17 -1.79 18.95
C ARG A 97 23.05 -1.11 20.00
N GLU A 98 22.98 0.21 20.13
CA GLU A 98 23.71 0.95 21.15
C GLU A 98 23.32 0.50 22.57
N LEU A 99 22.01 0.33 22.81
CA LEU A 99 21.49 -0.16 24.08
C LEU A 99 21.94 -1.59 24.39
N PHE A 100 22.08 -2.46 23.38
CA PHE A 100 22.63 -3.81 23.55
C PHE A 100 24.11 -3.79 23.96
N VAL A 101 24.93 -2.99 23.29
CA VAL A 101 26.36 -2.84 23.64
C VAL A 101 26.52 -2.35 25.08
N GLU A 102 25.67 -1.42 25.50
CA GLU A 102 25.67 -0.91 26.87
C GLU A 102 25.23 -1.99 27.89
N LEU A 103 24.21 -2.79 27.59
CA LEU A 103 23.78 -3.90 28.45
C LEU A 103 24.85 -4.98 28.60
N ASP A 104 25.54 -5.34 27.51
CA ASP A 104 26.63 -6.32 27.55
C ASP A 104 27.83 -5.79 28.34
N ARG A 105 28.13 -4.50 28.22
CA ARG A 105 29.15 -3.84 29.03
C ARG A 105 28.80 -3.90 30.52
N ILE A 106 27.59 -3.49 30.89
CA ILE A 106 27.10 -3.53 32.28
C ILE A 106 27.12 -4.97 32.83
N ARG A 107 26.73 -5.95 32.01
CA ARG A 107 26.79 -7.37 32.39
C ARG A 107 28.23 -7.87 32.59
N GLY A 108 29.17 -7.42 31.75
CA GLY A 108 30.60 -7.70 31.90
C GLY A 108 31.17 -7.08 33.18
N GLU A 109 30.77 -5.86 33.51
CA GLU A 109 31.14 -5.18 34.75
C GLU A 109 30.56 -5.90 35.98
N MET A 110 29.32 -6.40 35.93
CA MET A 110 28.71 -7.20 37.01
C MET A 110 29.31 -8.61 37.15
N LYS A 111 29.85 -9.21 36.09
CA LYS A 111 30.51 -10.54 36.14
C LYS A 111 31.89 -10.52 36.81
N SER A 112 32.40 -9.34 37.16
CA SER A 112 33.68 -9.17 37.85
C SER A 112 33.59 -9.29 39.38
N ALA A 113 32.39 -9.49 39.93
CA ALA A 113 32.18 -9.86 41.33
C ALA A 113 32.07 -11.39 41.47
N PRO A 114 32.73 -12.04 42.46
CA PRO A 114 32.71 -13.49 42.57
C PRO A 114 31.34 -13.96 43.08
N VAL A 115 30.55 -14.60 42.22
CA VAL A 115 29.24 -15.16 42.58
C VAL A 115 29.37 -16.67 42.75
N LYS A 116 29.18 -17.15 43.98
CA LYS A 116 28.93 -18.57 44.31
C LYS A 116 27.69 -19.04 43.54
N GLU A 117 27.77 -20.23 42.96
CA GLU A 117 26.67 -20.90 42.29
C GLU A 117 25.46 -21.08 43.22
N THR A 118 24.39 -20.35 42.93
CA THR A 118 23.03 -20.74 43.26
C THR A 118 22.17 -20.55 42.02
N LYS A 119 21.53 -21.63 41.59
CA LYS A 119 20.49 -21.66 40.53
C LYS A 119 19.46 -20.53 40.76
N PRO A 120 19.04 -19.80 39.71
CA PRO A 120 17.86 -18.96 39.80
C PRO A 120 16.64 -19.64 39.18
N THR A 121 15.63 -19.80 40.03
CA THR A 121 14.20 -19.90 39.76
C THR A 121 13.69 -18.74 38.90
N GLU A 122 12.63 -19.00 38.15
CA GLU A 122 11.87 -18.07 37.30
C GLU A 122 11.52 -16.73 37.97
N THR A 123 11.87 -15.61 37.32
CA THR A 123 11.06 -14.38 37.15
C THR A 123 11.91 -13.33 36.43
N SER A 124 11.55 -12.96 35.19
CA SER A 124 11.84 -11.64 34.59
C SER A 124 11.50 -11.63 33.10
N GLY A 125 10.81 -10.58 32.64
CA GLY A 125 10.50 -10.34 31.23
C GLY A 125 11.72 -10.50 30.32
N LYS A 126 11.56 -11.33 29.29
CA LYS A 126 12.56 -11.56 28.26
C LYS A 126 12.62 -10.35 27.33
N TYR A 127 13.40 -9.34 27.71
CA TYR A 127 14.02 -8.45 26.73
C TYR A 127 15.42 -8.99 26.44
N THR A 128 15.49 -10.01 25.59
CA THR A 128 16.71 -10.28 24.82
C THR A 128 16.43 -9.78 23.41
N PRO A 129 16.90 -8.58 23.01
CA PRO A 129 16.87 -8.21 21.61
C PRO A 129 17.81 -9.20 20.91
N ASN A 130 17.24 -10.21 20.28
CA ASN A 130 18.00 -11.27 19.66
C ASN A 130 18.49 -10.73 18.31
N VAL A 131 19.79 -10.73 18.06
CA VAL A 131 20.37 -10.35 16.74
C VAL A 131 19.63 -11.07 15.59
N ASP A 132 19.09 -12.25 15.87
CA ASP A 132 18.26 -13.04 14.98
C ASP A 132 16.93 -12.37 14.61
N GLU A 133 16.23 -11.69 15.52
CA GLU A 133 14.95 -11.02 15.24
C GLU A 133 15.16 -9.81 14.33
N GLN A 134 16.16 -8.98 14.65
CA GLN A 134 16.48 -7.80 13.86
C GLN A 134 16.86 -8.20 12.42
N THR A 135 17.66 -9.25 12.29
CA THR A 135 18.08 -9.80 11.00
C THR A 135 16.89 -10.39 10.23
N ALA A 136 16.03 -11.15 10.90
CA ALA A 136 14.82 -11.71 10.29
C ALA A 136 13.87 -10.61 9.79
N TYR A 137 13.66 -9.57 10.59
CA TYR A 137 12.85 -8.42 10.20
C TYR A 137 13.46 -7.67 9.01
N GLN A 138 14.76 -7.38 9.02
CA GLN A 138 15.43 -6.71 7.91
C GLN A 138 15.38 -7.53 6.62
N ASN A 139 15.57 -8.85 6.71
CA ASN A 139 15.45 -9.74 5.55
C ASN A 139 14.04 -9.71 4.96
N ALA A 140 13.01 -9.64 5.80
CA ALA A 140 11.61 -9.50 5.37
C ALA A 140 11.37 -8.14 4.68
N VAL A 141 11.92 -7.04 5.20
CA VAL A 141 11.85 -5.71 4.59
C VAL A 141 12.60 -5.66 3.25
N ASP A 142 13.77 -6.30 3.15
CA ASP A 142 14.56 -6.36 1.92
C ASP A 142 13.82 -7.07 0.79
N LEU A 143 12.98 -8.06 1.10
CA LEU A 143 12.09 -8.69 0.13
C LEU A 143 11.13 -7.67 -0.50
N ILE A 144 10.63 -6.71 0.27
CA ILE A 144 9.76 -5.64 -0.22
C ILE A 144 10.56 -4.63 -1.06
N LEU A 145 11.60 -4.05 -0.48
CA LEU A 145 12.23 -2.83 -1.01
C LEU A 145 13.25 -3.12 -2.11
N LYS A 146 13.99 -4.23 -2.02
CA LYS A 146 15.06 -4.57 -2.96
C LYS A 146 14.59 -5.56 -4.00
N LYS A 147 13.88 -6.61 -3.57
CA LYS A 147 13.49 -7.73 -4.44
C LYS A 147 12.08 -7.57 -5.03
N ARG A 148 11.24 -6.70 -4.45
CA ARG A 148 9.80 -6.56 -4.75
C ARG A 148 9.03 -7.88 -4.70
N ASP A 149 9.53 -8.83 -3.90
CA ASP A 149 8.90 -10.11 -3.67
C ASP A 149 7.90 -9.99 -2.51
N TYR A 150 6.68 -9.55 -2.85
CA TYR A 150 5.63 -9.35 -1.85
C TYR A 150 5.10 -10.66 -1.27
N THR A 151 5.12 -11.76 -2.04
CA THR A 151 4.66 -13.06 -1.53
C THR A 151 5.67 -13.64 -0.55
N GLY A 152 6.96 -13.59 -0.88
CA GLY A 152 8.04 -13.94 0.05
C GLY A 152 8.06 -13.06 1.28
N ALA A 153 7.86 -11.74 1.14
CA ALA A 153 7.77 -10.83 2.27
C ALA A 153 6.61 -11.17 3.22
N ILE A 154 5.42 -11.50 2.69
CA ILE A 154 4.29 -11.95 3.51
C ILE A 154 4.67 -13.19 4.32
N ALA A 155 5.24 -14.22 3.68
CA ALA A 155 5.66 -15.44 4.37
C ALA A 155 6.71 -15.15 5.45
N ALA A 156 7.69 -14.28 5.15
CA ALA A 156 8.73 -13.91 6.08
C ALA A 156 8.19 -13.16 7.31
N PHE A 157 7.26 -12.20 7.14
CA PHE A 157 6.65 -11.51 8.29
C PHE A 157 5.71 -12.39 9.10
N GLN A 158 4.98 -13.31 8.45
CA GLN A 158 4.18 -14.31 9.18
C GLN A 158 5.07 -15.24 10.01
N GLN A 159 6.22 -15.65 9.47
CA GLN A 159 7.18 -16.47 10.21
C GLN A 159 7.81 -15.66 11.35
N PHE A 160 8.20 -14.41 11.10
CA PHE A 160 8.70 -13.50 12.11
C PHE A 160 7.76 -13.36 13.31
N GLN A 161 6.45 -13.21 13.09
CA GLN A 161 5.46 -13.11 14.17
C GLN A 161 5.30 -14.39 14.99
N LYS A 162 5.60 -15.56 14.40
CA LYS A 162 5.58 -16.85 15.10
C LYS A 162 6.84 -17.05 15.94
N ASP A 163 7.99 -16.72 15.36
CA ASP A 163 9.29 -16.93 15.98
C ASP A 163 9.59 -15.88 17.07
N TYR A 164 9.06 -14.67 16.90
CA TYR A 164 9.30 -13.53 17.78
C TYR A 164 7.97 -12.83 18.19
N PRO A 165 7.08 -13.52 18.95
CA PRO A 165 5.78 -12.97 19.33
C PRO A 165 5.89 -11.70 20.20
N ASP A 166 6.92 -11.62 21.03
CA ASP A 166 7.17 -10.50 21.95
C ASP A 166 8.14 -9.44 21.38
N SER A 167 8.37 -9.45 20.06
CA SER A 167 9.33 -8.54 19.42
C SER A 167 8.96 -7.07 19.56
N THR A 168 9.97 -6.21 19.69
CA THR A 168 9.79 -4.75 19.53
C THR A 168 9.31 -4.36 18.14
N TYR A 169 9.51 -5.21 17.13
CA TYR A 169 9.04 -4.99 15.77
C TYR A 169 7.62 -5.51 15.52
N SER A 170 6.94 -6.12 16.49
CA SER A 170 5.65 -6.77 16.28
C SER A 170 4.61 -5.82 15.65
N ALA A 171 4.46 -4.61 16.19
CA ALA A 171 3.54 -3.61 15.62
C ALA A 171 3.91 -3.23 14.18
N ASN A 172 5.21 -3.04 13.88
CA ASN A 172 5.68 -2.71 12.53
C ASN A 172 5.53 -3.89 11.56
N SER A 173 5.73 -5.12 12.02
CA SER A 173 5.53 -6.35 11.26
C SER A 173 4.06 -6.50 10.84
N HIS A 174 3.13 -6.28 11.77
CA HIS A 174 1.70 -6.23 11.45
C HIS A 174 1.37 -5.12 10.45
N TYR A 175 1.99 -3.95 10.58
CA TYR A 175 1.80 -2.84 9.64
C TYR A 175 2.28 -3.20 8.22
N TRP A 176 3.45 -3.82 8.08
CA TRP A 176 3.94 -4.30 6.79
C TRP A 176 3.01 -5.35 6.17
N LEU A 177 2.56 -6.34 6.94
CA LEU A 177 1.58 -7.31 6.45
C LEU A 177 0.30 -6.62 5.98
N GLY A 178 -0.22 -5.66 6.74
CA GLY A 178 -1.40 -4.88 6.36
C GLY A 178 -1.22 -4.20 5.01
N GLN A 179 -0.10 -3.52 4.80
CA GLN A 179 0.20 -2.86 3.52
C GLN A 179 0.36 -3.85 2.36
N LEU A 180 1.04 -4.98 2.59
CA LEU A 180 1.23 -6.01 1.56
C LEU A 180 -0.11 -6.63 1.13
N TYR A 181 -0.97 -6.97 2.09
CA TYR A 181 -2.31 -7.48 1.79
C TYR A 181 -3.19 -6.41 1.13
N PHE A 182 -3.10 -5.16 1.57
CA PHE A 182 -3.84 -4.05 0.98
C PHE A 182 -3.48 -3.86 -0.50
N ALA A 183 -2.18 -3.89 -0.83
CA ALA A 183 -1.68 -3.79 -2.20
C ALA A 183 -2.14 -4.96 -3.07
N LYS A 184 -2.26 -6.17 -2.49
CA LYS A 184 -2.80 -7.36 -3.16
C LYS A 184 -4.33 -7.44 -3.19
N LYS A 185 -5.04 -6.41 -2.73
CA LYS A 185 -6.52 -6.38 -2.58
C LYS A 185 -7.07 -7.54 -1.73
N GLN A 186 -6.30 -7.99 -0.76
CA GLN A 186 -6.69 -9.00 0.23
C GLN A 186 -7.22 -8.32 1.48
N ASP A 187 -8.40 -7.70 1.34
CA ASP A 187 -8.98 -6.78 2.33
C ASP A 187 -9.17 -7.40 3.71
N LYS A 188 -9.60 -8.66 3.76
CA LYS A 188 -9.82 -9.37 5.03
C LYS A 188 -8.53 -9.51 5.83
N ASP A 189 -7.45 -9.91 5.17
CA ASP A 189 -6.14 -10.09 5.79
C ASP A 189 -5.48 -8.74 6.13
N ALA A 190 -5.70 -7.74 5.29
CA ALA A 190 -5.26 -6.37 5.53
C ALA A 190 -5.93 -5.80 6.80
N VAL A 191 -7.25 -5.95 6.93
CA VAL A 191 -8.01 -5.51 8.12
C VAL A 191 -7.49 -6.20 9.37
N LYS A 192 -7.31 -7.53 9.33
CA LYS A 192 -6.77 -8.28 10.48
C LYS A 192 -5.39 -7.74 10.91
N SER A 193 -4.52 -7.48 9.93
CA SER A 193 -3.15 -7.01 10.20
C SER A 193 -3.14 -5.58 10.75
N PHE A 194 -3.87 -4.64 10.13
CA PHE A 194 -3.94 -3.27 10.63
C PHE A 194 -4.65 -3.18 12.00
N ALA A 195 -5.72 -3.95 12.22
CA ALA A 195 -6.36 -4.03 13.53
C ALA A 195 -5.41 -4.53 14.63
N ALA A 196 -4.51 -5.47 14.30
CA ALA A 196 -3.45 -5.87 15.22
C ALA A 196 -2.53 -4.70 15.57
N VAL A 197 -2.11 -3.87 14.60
CA VAL A 197 -1.34 -2.63 14.88
C VAL A 197 -2.09 -1.71 15.85
N VAL A 198 -3.40 -1.54 15.67
CA VAL A 198 -4.24 -0.68 16.52
C VAL A 198 -4.31 -1.16 17.98
N SER A 199 -4.10 -2.45 18.23
CA SER A 199 -4.02 -2.99 19.59
C SER A 199 -2.75 -2.55 20.35
N TYR A 200 -1.68 -2.16 19.63
CA TYR A 200 -0.47 -1.58 20.21
C TYR A 200 -0.65 -0.07 20.41
N LYS A 201 -1.17 0.33 21.58
CA LYS A 201 -1.56 1.72 21.88
C LYS A 201 -0.43 2.73 21.69
N ASP A 202 0.79 2.36 22.03
CA ASP A 202 1.98 3.23 21.96
C ASP A 202 2.72 3.17 20.61
N SER A 203 2.20 2.40 19.63
CA SER A 203 2.84 2.29 18.33
C SER A 203 2.73 3.58 17.54
N ASN A 204 3.87 4.05 17.01
CA ASN A 204 3.92 5.18 16.07
C ASN A 204 3.22 4.89 14.72
N LYS A 205 2.84 3.64 14.44
CA LYS A 205 2.10 3.23 13.23
C LYS A 205 0.60 3.11 13.45
N ARG A 206 0.11 3.34 14.66
CA ARG A 206 -1.31 3.18 15.00
C ARG A 206 -2.22 4.16 14.26
N ALA A 207 -1.82 5.43 14.14
CA ALA A 207 -2.56 6.44 13.36
C ALA A 207 -2.68 6.05 11.88
N ASP A 208 -1.59 5.59 11.27
CA ASP A 208 -1.56 5.14 9.87
C ASP A 208 -2.41 3.88 9.67
N ALA A 209 -2.36 2.93 10.61
CA ALA A 209 -3.16 1.71 10.54
C ALA A 209 -4.67 2.02 10.63
N LEU A 210 -5.09 2.94 11.51
CA LEU A 210 -6.48 3.40 11.59
C LEU A 210 -6.94 4.07 10.30
N LEU A 211 -6.10 4.93 9.69
CA LEU A 211 -6.39 5.53 8.39
C LEU A 211 -6.59 4.43 7.32
N LYS A 212 -5.69 3.44 7.24
CA LYS A 212 -5.82 2.32 6.30
C LYS A 212 -7.06 1.46 6.54
N LEU A 213 -7.46 1.25 7.79
CA LEU A 213 -8.73 0.57 8.08
C LEU A 213 -9.94 1.37 7.58
N GLY A 214 -9.88 2.71 7.64
CA GLY A 214 -10.88 3.59 7.03
C GLY A 214 -10.94 3.44 5.51
N GLU A 215 -9.78 3.49 4.84
CA GLU A 215 -9.69 3.34 3.37
C GLU A 215 -10.21 1.97 2.90
N ILE A 216 -9.90 0.89 3.63
CA ILE A 216 -10.40 -0.44 3.32
C ILE A 216 -11.92 -0.51 3.52
N ALA A 217 -12.45 0.10 4.59
CA ALA A 217 -13.90 0.13 4.81
C ALA A 217 -14.62 0.91 3.71
N GLU A 218 -14.08 2.05 3.27
CA GLU A 218 -14.59 2.85 2.14
C GLU A 218 -14.60 2.02 0.85
N ARG A 219 -13.50 1.34 0.52
CA ARG A 219 -13.41 0.45 -0.64
C ARG A 219 -14.44 -0.68 -0.61
N ASN A 220 -14.77 -1.18 0.59
CA ASN A 220 -15.76 -2.23 0.79
C ASN A 220 -17.19 -1.68 0.96
N ASN A 221 -17.44 -0.40 0.62
CA ASN A 221 -18.74 0.26 0.73
C ASN A 221 -19.32 0.29 2.16
N ASN A 222 -18.45 0.21 3.18
CA ASN A 222 -18.83 0.32 4.58
C ASN A 222 -18.53 1.73 5.11
N ALA A 223 -19.36 2.69 4.69
CA ALA A 223 -19.20 4.10 5.03
C ALA A 223 -19.25 4.37 6.54
N ALA A 224 -20.07 3.62 7.29
CA ALA A 224 -20.18 3.76 8.74
C ALA A 224 -18.86 3.41 9.44
N GLN A 225 -18.24 2.29 9.06
CA GLN A 225 -16.96 1.88 9.62
C GLN A 225 -15.81 2.77 9.15
N ALA A 226 -15.85 3.23 7.89
CA ALA A 226 -14.86 4.17 7.37
C ALA A 226 -14.86 5.47 8.19
N LYS A 227 -16.04 6.09 8.36
CA LYS A 227 -16.23 7.30 9.17
C LYS A 227 -15.73 7.10 10.60
N LYS A 228 -16.06 5.97 11.23
CA LYS A 228 -15.61 5.66 12.59
C LYS A 228 -14.08 5.64 12.69
N ASN A 229 -13.40 4.93 11.79
CA ASN A 229 -11.95 4.84 11.80
C ASN A 229 -11.30 6.21 11.53
N TYR A 230 -11.79 6.96 10.54
CA TYR A 230 -11.26 8.30 10.24
C TYR A 230 -11.45 9.28 11.41
N GLN A 231 -12.62 9.28 12.04
CA GLN A 231 -12.88 10.12 13.21
C GLN A 231 -11.91 9.78 14.35
N GLN A 232 -11.68 8.48 14.58
CA GLN A 232 -10.73 8.03 15.60
C GLN A 232 -9.31 8.54 15.34
N VAL A 233 -8.86 8.60 14.08
CA VAL A 233 -7.55 9.19 13.75
C VAL A 233 -7.51 10.67 14.09
N VAL A 234 -8.55 11.43 13.73
CA VAL A 234 -8.62 12.88 13.99
C VAL A 234 -8.67 13.18 15.48
N ASP A 235 -9.42 12.40 16.25
CA ASP A 235 -9.60 12.60 17.69
C ASP A 235 -8.35 12.22 18.49
N GLU A 236 -7.73 11.08 18.16
CA GLU A 236 -6.59 10.55 18.93
C GLU A 236 -5.23 11.09 18.44
N TYR A 237 -5.14 11.53 17.17
CA TYR A 237 -3.87 11.97 16.56
C TYR A 237 -3.99 13.29 15.78
N PRO A 238 -4.59 14.36 16.32
CA PRO A 238 -4.98 15.58 15.58
C PRO A 238 -3.83 16.29 14.84
N GLY A 239 -2.58 16.15 15.30
CA GLY A 239 -1.40 16.75 14.66
C GLY A 239 -0.72 15.89 13.58
N SER A 240 -1.17 14.65 13.39
CA SER A 240 -0.53 13.70 12.46
C SER A 240 -0.88 13.98 11.00
N ALA A 241 -0.02 13.52 10.08
CA ALA A 241 -0.35 13.51 8.65
C ALA A 241 -1.61 12.65 8.37
N SER A 242 -1.74 11.53 9.08
CA SER A 242 -2.88 10.63 8.98
C SER A 242 -4.19 11.31 9.38
N ALA A 243 -4.18 12.19 10.39
CA ALA A 243 -5.36 12.97 10.78
C ALA A 243 -5.75 14.02 9.74
N LYS A 244 -4.77 14.66 9.08
CA LYS A 244 -5.07 15.59 7.97
C LYS A 244 -5.77 14.87 6.82
N LEU A 245 -5.30 13.67 6.46
CA LEU A 245 -5.91 12.82 5.42
C LEU A 245 -7.27 12.28 5.87
N ALA A 246 -7.42 11.82 7.11
CA ALA A 246 -8.70 11.37 7.64
C ALA A 246 -9.73 12.49 7.68
N GLY A 247 -9.31 13.71 8.05
CA GLY A 247 -10.17 14.89 8.08
C GLY A 247 -10.70 15.30 6.71
N SER A 248 -9.94 15.10 5.63
CA SER A 248 -10.44 15.34 4.27
C SER A 248 -11.47 14.30 3.83
N LYS A 249 -11.36 13.06 4.32
CA LYS A 249 -12.30 11.96 4.06
C LYS A 249 -13.63 12.07 4.81
N LEU A 250 -13.72 12.93 5.83
CA LEU A 250 -14.93 13.11 6.65
C LEU A 250 -15.85 14.24 6.16
N LYS A 251 -15.42 15.03 5.18
CA LYS A 251 -16.17 16.14 4.59
C LYS A 251 -17.05 15.64 3.45
#